data_AF-A0A395I2Z2-F1
#
_entry.id   AF-A0A395I2Z2-F1
#
_cell.length_a   1.000
_cell.length_b   1.000
_cell.length_c   1.000
_cell.angle_alpha   90.00
_cell.angle_beta   90.00
_cell.angle_gamma   90.00
#
_symmetry.space_group_name_H-M   'P 1'
#
loop_
_entity.id
_entity.type
_entity.pdbx_description
1 polymer ?
#
loop_
_entity_poly.entity_id
_entity_poly.type
_entity_poly.pdbx_seq_one_letter_code
_entity_poly.pdbx_strand_id
1 'polypeptide(L)'
;SPALSSASPMVSKVAYGIALPTIIIAGVINGHAAFKYIYLRIFRGTDQIHKRDWVAISSWVVIAFALWVIAWIIAEAIPMFSNLLSLITALFASWFTFGFSGVFWLHMNRGQWFSSRRKTVLTMLNILNSSVAACLCGLGLYVSGKAIHDHPRSMSFSCANNAT
;
A
#
# COMPACT_ATOMS: atom_id res chain seq x y z
N SER A 1 -5.49 2.01 15.67
CA SER A 1 -5.78 3.28 16.38
C SER A 1 -7.07 3.14 17.17
N PRO A 2 -7.05 3.09 18.52
CA PRO A 2 -8.20 2.68 19.34
C PRO A 2 -9.04 3.85 19.91
N ALA A 3 -8.91 5.06 19.38
CA ALA A 3 -9.62 6.23 19.91
C ALA A 3 -11.13 6.22 19.62
N LEU A 4 -11.56 5.64 18.50
CA LEU A 4 -12.97 5.60 18.09
C LEU A 4 -13.77 4.44 18.71
N SER A 5 -13.06 3.35 19.06
CA SER A 5 -13.62 2.15 19.70
C SER A 5 -13.80 2.33 21.22
N SER A 6 -13.01 3.22 21.84
CA SER A 6 -13.06 3.50 23.28
C SER A 6 -14.16 4.50 23.69
N ALA A 7 -14.87 5.10 22.73
CA ALA A 7 -15.96 6.04 23.00
C ALA A 7 -17.28 5.30 23.27
N SER A 8 -18.22 5.94 23.98
CA SER A 8 -19.57 5.40 24.18
C SER A 8 -20.17 4.94 22.84
N PRO A 9 -20.86 3.78 22.77
CA PRO A 9 -21.31 3.16 21.52
C PRO A 9 -22.15 4.09 20.62
N MET A 10 -22.81 5.10 21.19
CA MET A 10 -23.52 6.12 20.42
C MET A 10 -22.56 7.10 19.72
N VAL A 11 -21.50 7.54 20.41
CA VAL A 11 -20.47 8.44 19.87
C VAL A 11 -19.65 7.74 18.78
N SER A 12 -19.32 6.46 18.98
CA SER A 12 -18.59 5.67 17.98
C SER A 12 -19.38 5.55 16.68
N LYS A 13 -20.68 5.21 16.74
CA LYS A 13 -21.55 5.12 15.56
C LYS A 13 -21.66 6.44 14.80
N VAL A 14 -21.84 7.56 15.51
CA VAL A 14 -21.91 8.90 14.89
C VAL A 14 -20.57 9.25 14.23
N ALA A 15 -19.45 8.98 14.91
CA ALA A 15 -18.13 9.27 14.37
C ALA A 15 -17.79 8.42 13.14
N TYR A 16 -18.13 7.12 13.13
CA TYR A 16 -18.03 6.28 11.93
C TYR A 16 -18.95 6.80 10.81
N GLY A 17 -20.16 7.25 11.13
CA GLY A 17 -21.08 7.86 10.16
C GLY A 17 -20.48 9.09 9.45
N ILE A 18 -19.78 9.96 10.20
CA ILE A 18 -19.11 11.14 9.64
C ILE A 18 -17.80 10.77 8.90
N ALA A 19 -17.08 9.75 9.38
CA ALA A 19 -15.82 9.32 8.76
C ALA A 19 -16.04 8.57 7.43
N LEU A 20 -17.15 7.84 7.29
CA LEU A 20 -17.44 7.01 6.11
C LEU A 20 -17.37 7.79 4.77
N PRO A 21 -18.03 8.95 4.60
CA PRO A 21 -17.90 9.74 3.38
C PRO A 21 -16.45 10.08 3.02
N THR A 22 -15.67 10.51 4.00
CA THR A 22 -14.26 10.87 3.80
C THR A 22 -13.42 9.66 3.40
N ILE A 23 -13.65 8.51 4.03
CA ILE A 23 -12.95 7.25 3.70
C ILE A 23 -13.27 6.82 2.27
N ILE A 24 -14.55 6.87 1.87
CA ILE A 24 -14.98 6.50 0.52
C ILE A 24 -14.34 7.42 -0.52
N ILE A 25 -14.42 8.74 -0.31
CA ILE A 25 -13.85 9.73 -1.23
C ILE A 25 -12.33 9.54 -1.35
N ALA A 26 -11.62 9.40 -0.23
CA ALA A 26 -10.18 9.16 -0.24
C ALA A 26 -9.81 7.86 -0.96
N GLY A 27 -10.57 6.78 -0.76
CA GLY A 27 -10.38 5.51 -1.44
C GLY A 27 -10.58 5.62 -2.96
N VAL A 28 -11.68 6.25 -3.39
CA VAL A 28 -12.03 6.39 -4.82
C VAL A 28 -11.01 7.25 -5.55
N ILE A 29 -10.53 8.35 -4.97
CA ILE A 29 -9.54 9.22 -5.61
C ILE A 29 -8.21 8.46 -5.83
N ASN A 30 -7.74 7.74 -4.81
CA ASN A 30 -6.50 6.95 -4.91
C ASN A 30 -6.67 5.76 -5.87
N GLY A 31 -7.80 5.06 -5.81
CA GLY A 31 -8.13 3.98 -6.74
C GLY A 31 -8.21 4.46 -8.19
N HIS A 32 -8.81 5.63 -8.43
CA HIS A 32 -8.90 6.24 -9.74
C HIS A 32 -7.52 6.65 -10.27
N ALA A 33 -6.62 7.16 -9.41
CA ALA A 33 -5.25 7.46 -9.79
C ALA A 33 -4.48 6.19 -10.22
N ALA A 34 -4.63 5.09 -9.47
CA ALA A 34 -4.02 3.80 -9.80
C ALA A 34 -4.57 3.22 -11.11
N PHE A 35 -5.89 3.23 -11.25
CA PHE A 35 -6.60 2.84 -12.48
C PHE A 35 -6.08 3.62 -13.69
N LYS A 36 -6.01 4.95 -13.60
CA LYS A 36 -5.56 5.82 -14.71
C LYS A 36 -4.10 5.53 -15.05
N TYR A 37 -3.25 5.30 -14.05
CA TYR A 37 -1.85 4.94 -14.27
C TYR A 37 -1.70 3.63 -15.05
N ILE A 38 -2.45 2.60 -14.68
CA ILE A 38 -2.44 1.29 -15.37
C ILE A 38 -2.96 1.45 -16.80
N TYR A 39 -4.09 2.15 -16.98
CA TYR A 39 -4.67 2.42 -18.30
C TYR A 39 -3.67 3.15 -19.22
N LEU A 40 -3.05 4.24 -18.74
CA LEU A 40 -2.05 4.98 -19.51
C LEU A 40 -0.80 4.15 -19.81
N ARG A 41 -0.44 3.21 -18.95
CA ARG A 41 0.72 2.33 -19.17
C ARG A 41 0.44 1.27 -20.23
N ILE A 42 -0.75 0.66 -20.22
CA ILE A 42 -1.16 -0.35 -21.20
C ILE A 42 -1.35 0.26 -22.58
N PHE A 43 -2.02 1.41 -22.65
CA PHE A 43 -2.34 2.07 -23.92
C PHE A 43 -1.27 3.06 -24.40
N ARG A 44 -0.09 3.07 -23.77
CA ARG A 44 1.00 4.01 -24.09
C ARG A 44 1.41 3.85 -25.57
N GLY A 45 1.24 4.92 -26.35
CA GLY A 45 1.59 4.94 -27.78
C GLY A 45 0.43 4.56 -28.72
N THR A 46 -0.80 4.42 -28.21
CA THR A 46 -2.00 4.19 -29.03
C THR A 46 -2.94 5.39 -29.01
N ASP A 47 -3.64 5.66 -30.12
CA ASP A 47 -4.65 6.73 -30.21
C ASP A 47 -5.93 6.43 -29.41
N GLN A 48 -6.05 5.21 -28.86
CA GLN A 48 -7.22 4.78 -28.08
C GLN A 48 -7.36 5.55 -26.75
N ILE A 49 -6.32 6.26 -26.30
CA ILE A 49 -6.37 7.08 -25.07
C ILE A 49 -7.36 8.26 -25.21
N HIS A 50 -7.53 8.80 -26.43
CA HIS A 50 -8.37 9.98 -26.69
C HIS A 50 -9.68 9.65 -27.42
N LYS A 51 -9.86 8.39 -27.87
CA LYS A 51 -11.06 7.96 -28.59
C LYS A 51 -12.08 7.36 -27.64
N ARG A 52 -13.36 7.66 -27.88
CA ARG A 52 -14.50 7.13 -27.10
C ARG A 52 -15.06 5.87 -27.73
N ASP A 53 -14.18 4.96 -28.12
CA ASP A 53 -14.54 3.68 -28.74
C ASP A 53 -15.01 2.68 -27.68
N TRP A 54 -15.83 1.70 -28.08
CA TRP A 54 -16.28 0.61 -27.20
C TRP A 54 -15.11 -0.15 -26.58
N VAL A 55 -13.97 -0.25 -27.27
CA VAL A 55 -12.73 -0.87 -26.77
C VAL A 55 -12.10 -0.04 -25.64
N ALA A 56 -12.13 1.29 -25.74
CA ALA A 56 -11.61 2.18 -24.71
C ALA A 56 -12.49 2.14 -23.45
N ILE A 57 -13.81 2.15 -23.62
CA ILE A 57 -14.76 2.07 -22.48
C ILE A 57 -14.69 0.70 -21.81
N SER A 58 -14.70 -0.39 -22.58
CA SER A 58 -14.64 -1.75 -22.02
C SER A 58 -13.33 -2.01 -21.29
N SER A 59 -12.19 -1.62 -21.86
CA SER A 59 -10.90 -1.77 -21.18
C SER A 59 -10.81 -0.92 -19.91
N TRP A 60 -11.37 0.28 -19.91
CA TRP A 60 -11.49 1.14 -18.73
C TRP A 60 -12.30 0.46 -17.61
N VAL A 61 -13.48 -0.07 -17.93
CA VAL A 61 -14.34 -0.78 -16.95
C VAL A 61 -13.69 -2.06 -16.46
N VAL A 62 -13.06 -2.85 -17.33
CA VAL A 62 -12.41 -4.11 -16.95
C VAL A 62 -11.25 -3.89 -15.98
N ILE A 63 -10.40 -2.89 -16.22
CA ILE A 63 -9.28 -2.58 -15.31
C ILE A 63 -9.83 -2.08 -13.96
N ALA A 64 -10.84 -1.20 -13.98
CA ALA A 64 -11.47 -0.73 -12.75
C ALA A 64 -12.09 -1.88 -11.94
N PHE A 65 -12.85 -2.75 -12.60
CA PHE A 65 -13.47 -3.92 -11.98
C PHE A 65 -12.44 -4.88 -11.41
N ALA A 66 -11.38 -5.20 -12.16
CA ALA A 66 -10.30 -6.07 -11.69
C ALA A 66 -9.61 -5.53 -10.43
N LEU A 67 -9.31 -4.23 -10.39
CA LEU A 67 -8.71 -3.60 -9.21
C LEU A 67 -9.64 -3.65 -7.99
N TRP A 68 -10.94 -3.41 -8.19
CA TRP A 68 -11.95 -3.52 -7.14
C TRP A 68 -12.10 -4.94 -6.61
N VAL A 69 -12.09 -5.95 -7.49
CA VAL A 69 -12.14 -7.36 -7.09
C VAL A 69 -10.91 -7.73 -6.26
N ILE A 70 -9.71 -7.31 -6.67
CA ILE A 70 -8.48 -7.53 -5.89
C ILE A 70 -8.57 -6.87 -4.51
N ALA A 71 -9.04 -5.62 -4.46
CA ALA A 71 -9.22 -4.90 -3.19
C ALA A 71 -10.22 -5.61 -2.27
N TRP A 72 -11.34 -6.10 -2.82
CA TRP A 72 -12.33 -6.88 -2.08
C TRP A 72 -11.75 -8.19 -1.53
N ILE A 73 -11.00 -8.94 -2.34
CA ILE A 73 -10.32 -10.17 -1.89
C ILE A 73 -9.38 -9.89 -0.73
N ILE A 74 -8.57 -8.82 -0.81
CA ILE A 74 -7.63 -8.45 0.27
C ILE A 74 -8.39 -8.06 1.54
N ALA A 75 -9.51 -7.34 1.41
CA ALA A 75 -10.34 -6.93 2.54
C ALA A 75 -10.99 -8.12 3.27
N GLU A 76 -11.46 -9.13 2.52
CA GLU A 76 -12.05 -10.36 3.11
C GLU A 76 -10.99 -11.32 3.66
N ALA A 77 -9.78 -11.31 3.09
CA ALA A 77 -8.69 -12.18 3.53
C ALA A 77 -8.11 -11.76 4.89
N ILE A 78 -8.05 -10.46 5.17
CA ILE A 78 -7.45 -9.92 6.40
C ILE A 78 -8.55 -9.23 7.24
N PRO A 79 -9.18 -9.95 8.19
CA PRO A 79 -10.32 -9.40 8.95
C PRO A 79 -9.92 -8.22 9.84
N MET A 80 -8.67 -8.14 10.28
CA MET A 80 -8.14 -7.07 11.14
C MET A 80 -7.51 -5.93 10.32
N PHE A 81 -8.14 -4.75 10.29
CA PHE A 81 -7.61 -3.57 9.59
C PHE A 81 -6.22 -3.14 10.08
N SER A 82 -5.93 -3.31 11.37
CA SER A 82 -4.62 -3.01 11.96
C SER A 82 -3.49 -3.85 11.34
N ASN A 83 -3.74 -5.14 11.09
CA ASN A 83 -2.78 -6.05 10.46
C ASN A 83 -2.57 -5.67 9.00
N LEU A 84 -3.64 -5.33 8.27
CA LEU A 84 -3.55 -4.85 6.89
C LEU A 84 -2.75 -3.55 6.79
N LEU A 85 -3.02 -2.58 7.65
CA LEU A 85 -2.28 -1.31 7.68
C LEU A 85 -0.81 -1.52 8.06
N SER A 86 -0.53 -2.37 9.05
CA SER A 86 0.84 -2.72 9.44
C SER A 86 1.60 -3.37 8.30
N LEU A 87 0.97 -4.30 7.57
CA LEU A 87 1.55 -4.96 6.41
C LEU A 87 1.88 -3.96 5.29
N ILE A 88 0.93 -3.10 4.91
CA ILE A 88 1.12 -2.08 3.86
C ILE A 88 2.24 -1.12 4.25
N THR A 89 2.24 -0.62 5.49
CA THR A 89 3.30 0.30 5.95
C THR A 89 4.67 -0.38 5.98
N ALA A 90 4.77 -1.65 6.41
CA ALA A 90 6.02 -2.39 6.42
C ALA A 90 6.59 -2.59 5.00
N LEU A 91 5.75 -2.91 4.03
CA LEU A 91 6.15 -3.15 2.63
C LEU A 91 6.54 -1.86 1.91
N PHE A 92 5.73 -0.81 2.05
CA PHE A 92 5.89 0.40 1.24
C PHE A 92 6.66 1.51 1.95
N ALA A 93 6.39 1.79 3.23
CA ALA A 93 7.00 2.95 3.90
C ALA A 93 8.51 2.77 4.08
N SER A 94 8.97 1.56 4.40
CA SER A 94 10.38 1.23 4.54
C SER A 94 11.16 1.43 3.22
N TRP A 95 10.63 0.89 2.12
CA TRP A 95 11.23 0.99 0.79
C TRP A 95 11.19 2.41 0.23
N PHE A 96 10.08 3.13 0.35
CA PHE A 96 9.99 4.49 -0.19
C PHE A 96 10.85 5.50 0.58
N THR A 97 10.93 5.39 1.91
CA THR A 97 11.66 6.37 2.73
C THR A 97 13.17 6.14 2.68
N PHE A 98 13.59 4.87 2.82
CA PHE A 98 15.00 4.55 3.07
C PHE A 98 15.60 3.65 1.99
N GLY A 99 14.82 2.70 1.46
CA GLY A 99 15.26 1.73 0.46
C GLY A 99 15.65 2.38 -0.86
N PHE A 100 14.68 2.98 -1.57
CA PHE A 100 14.89 3.56 -2.90
C PHE A 100 15.84 4.76 -2.88
N SER A 101 15.74 5.63 -1.88
CA SER A 101 16.66 6.75 -1.71
C SER A 101 18.12 6.29 -1.62
N GLY A 102 18.40 5.25 -0.81
CA GLY A 102 19.74 4.67 -0.69
C GLY A 102 20.22 3.97 -1.97
N VAL A 103 19.36 3.19 -2.62
CA VAL A 103 19.70 2.46 -3.86
C VAL A 103 19.96 3.42 -5.03
N PHE A 104 19.15 4.47 -5.18
CA PHE A 104 19.35 5.47 -6.23
C PHE A 104 20.66 6.23 -6.06
N TRP A 105 21.02 6.58 -4.82
CA TRP A 105 22.29 7.24 -4.54
C TRP A 105 23.49 6.34 -4.89
N LEU A 106 23.41 5.05 -4.54
CA LEU A 106 24.46 4.06 -4.86
C LEU A 106 24.59 3.83 -6.37
N HIS A 107 23.46 3.79 -7.09
CA HIS A 107 23.45 3.62 -8.54
C HIS A 107 24.01 4.85 -9.28
N MET A 108 23.68 6.05 -8.83
CA MET A 108 24.18 7.29 -9.44
C MET A 108 25.67 7.52 -9.21
N ASN A 109 26.22 7.11 -8.06
CA ASN A 109 27.65 7.27 -7.74
C ASN A 109 28.51 6.04 -8.13
N ARG A 110 27.98 5.12 -8.95
CA ARG A 110 28.63 3.86 -9.35
C ARG A 110 30.03 4.12 -9.94
N GLY A 111 31.06 3.57 -9.29
CA GLY A 111 32.47 3.72 -9.69
C GLY A 111 33.27 4.77 -8.92
N GLN A 112 32.65 5.61 -8.08
CA GLN A 112 33.33 6.61 -7.25
C GLN A 112 33.05 6.44 -5.74
N TRP A 113 32.66 5.23 -5.32
CA TRP A 113 32.22 4.95 -3.95
C TRP A 113 33.31 5.25 -2.91
N PHE A 114 34.57 5.02 -3.25
CA PHE A 114 35.73 5.20 -2.38
C PHE A 114 36.67 6.34 -2.79
N SER A 115 36.22 7.24 -3.68
CA SER A 115 37.07 8.31 -4.22
C SER A 115 37.47 9.37 -3.20
N SER A 116 36.71 9.52 -2.10
CA SER A 116 37.01 10.46 -1.02
C SER A 116 36.47 9.92 0.30
N ARG A 117 37.12 10.21 1.43
CA ARG A 117 36.65 9.82 2.78
C ARG A 117 35.19 10.20 3.01
N ARG A 118 34.76 11.36 2.51
CA ARG A 118 33.36 11.82 2.59
C ARG A 118 32.40 10.96 1.76
N LYS A 119 32.81 10.51 0.56
CA LYS A 119 32.02 9.62 -0.29
C LYS A 119 31.96 8.19 0.29
N THR A 120 33.04 7.72 0.92
CA THR A 120 33.04 6.42 1.62
C THR A 120 32.04 6.41 2.78
N VAL A 121 32.03 7.45 3.61
CA VAL A 121 31.07 7.60 4.72
C VAL A 121 29.64 7.68 4.19
N LEU A 122 29.37 8.49 3.17
CA LEU A 122 28.03 8.54 2.55
C LEU A 122 27.61 7.19 1.97
N THR A 123 28.53 6.45 1.36
CA THR A 123 28.24 5.11 0.80
C THR A 123 27.85 4.14 1.91
N MET A 124 28.58 4.12 3.03
CA MET A 124 28.23 3.29 4.19
C MET A 124 26.88 3.67 4.79
N LEU A 125 26.58 4.97 4.93
CA LEU A 125 25.28 5.43 5.44
C LEU A 125 24.12 5.03 4.52
N ASN A 126 24.27 5.16 3.20
CA ASN A 126 23.24 4.77 2.26
C ASN A 126 23.03 3.24 2.22
N ILE A 127 24.10 2.45 2.32
CA ILE A 127 24.01 0.98 2.45
C ILE A 127 23.30 0.60 3.76
N LEU A 128 23.66 1.23 4.88
CA LEU A 128 23.01 1.01 6.17
C LEU A 128 21.52 1.33 6.08
N ASN A 129 21.16 2.46 5.48
CA ASN A 129 19.77 2.88 5.31
C ASN A 129 18.95 1.89 4.47
N SER A 130 19.50 1.41 3.36
CA SER A 130 18.85 0.36 2.55
C SER A 130 18.76 -0.98 3.31
N SER A 131 19.74 -1.31 4.16
CA SER A 131 19.71 -2.53 4.98
C SER A 131 18.67 -2.45 6.08
N VAL A 132 18.54 -1.29 6.74
CA VAL A 132 17.48 -1.00 7.73
C VAL A 132 16.11 -1.08 7.07
N ALA A 133 15.95 -0.55 5.85
CA ALA A 133 14.71 -0.69 5.09
C ALA A 133 14.34 -2.16 4.83
N ALA A 134 15.30 -2.96 4.38
CA ALA A 134 15.10 -4.40 4.15
C ALA A 134 14.75 -5.15 5.44
N CYS A 135 15.41 -4.82 6.56
CA CYS A 135 15.14 -5.40 7.87
C CYS A 135 13.73 -5.05 8.36
N LEU A 136 13.33 -3.77 8.28
CA LEU A 136 11.99 -3.32 8.66
C LEU A 136 10.91 -3.98 7.79
N CYS A 137 11.16 -4.13 6.49
CA CYS A 137 10.26 -4.84 5.58
C CYS A 137 10.13 -6.31 5.97
N GLY A 138 11.24 -7.01 6.24
CA GLY A 138 11.24 -8.43 6.59
C GLY A 138 10.58 -8.70 7.94
N LEU A 139 10.98 -7.96 8.98
CA LEU A 139 10.39 -8.09 10.32
C LEU A 139 8.91 -7.67 10.33
N GLY A 140 8.56 -6.60 9.63
CA GLY A 140 7.17 -6.15 9.54
C GLY A 140 6.27 -7.12 8.79
N LEU A 141 6.77 -7.74 7.71
CA LEU A 141 6.07 -8.81 7.00
C LEU A 141 5.91 -10.06 7.88
N TYR A 142 6.94 -10.43 8.64
CA TYR A 142 6.89 -11.57 9.56
C TYR A 142 5.86 -11.37 10.67
N VAL A 143 5.86 -10.21 11.34
CA VAL A 143 4.90 -9.90 12.41
C VAL A 143 3.47 -9.90 11.86
N SER A 144 3.26 -9.26 10.71
CA SER A 144 1.94 -9.20 10.08
C SER A 144 1.44 -10.59 9.65
N GLY A 145 2.32 -11.39 9.02
CA GLY A 145 2.00 -12.75 8.59
C GLY A 145 1.71 -13.69 9.76
N LYS A 146 2.50 -13.58 10.84
CA LYS A 146 2.25 -14.34 12.07
C LYS A 146 0.92 -13.94 12.73
N ALA A 147 0.62 -12.65 12.80
CA ALA A 147 -0.66 -12.18 13.32
C ALA A 147 -1.85 -12.71 12.51
N ILE A 148 -1.72 -12.83 11.18
CA ILE A 148 -2.75 -13.42 10.31
C ILE A 148 -2.86 -14.94 10.54
N HIS A 149 -1.74 -15.65 10.72
CA HIS A 149 -1.71 -17.10 10.92
C HIS A 149 -2.25 -17.54 12.29
N ASP A 150 -1.94 -16.79 13.35
CA ASP A 150 -2.28 -17.15 14.73
C ASP A 150 -3.78 -16.87 15.06
N HIS A 151 -4.53 -16.27 14.14
CA HIS A 151 -5.99 -16.11 14.26
C HIS A 151 -6.74 -17.37 13.80
N PRO A 152 -7.80 -17.79 14.51
CA PRO A 152 -8.51 -19.02 14.17
C PRO A 152 -9.12 -18.93 12.75
N ARG A 153 -8.89 -19.98 11.95
CA ARG A 153 -9.28 -20.16 10.54
C ARG A 153 -10.76 -19.89 10.20
N SER A 154 -11.61 -19.69 11.18
CA SER A 154 -13.06 -19.48 11.04
C SER A 154 -13.48 -18.01 10.81
N MET A 155 -12.55 -17.06 10.72
CA MET A 155 -12.87 -15.63 10.48
C MET A 155 -12.61 -15.12 9.06
N SER A 156 -11.81 -15.80 8.24
CA SER A 156 -11.68 -15.43 6.82
C SER A 156 -13.01 -15.69 6.10
N PHE A 157 -13.57 -14.66 5.45
CA PHE A 157 -14.94 -14.66 4.90
C PHE A 157 -16.07 -14.82 5.93
N SER A 158 -15.79 -14.55 7.21
CA SER A 158 -16.86 -14.49 8.21
C SER A 158 -17.47 -13.10 8.20
N CYS A 159 -18.80 -13.00 8.09
CA CYS A 159 -19.55 -11.74 8.19
C CYS A 159 -19.52 -11.11 9.60
N ALA A 160 -18.50 -11.41 10.40
CA ALA A 160 -18.32 -10.95 11.77
C ALA A 160 -17.82 -9.50 11.80
N ASN A 161 -18.25 -8.76 12.82
CA ASN A 161 -17.86 -7.37 13.02
C ASN A 161 -16.39 -7.28 13.49
N ASN A 162 -15.53 -6.66 12.69
CA ASN A 162 -14.09 -6.52 12.96
C ASN A 162 -13.71 -5.19 13.65
N ALA A 163 -14.72 -4.44 14.14
CA ALA A 163 -14.50 -3.24 14.94
C ALA A 163 -14.16 -3.63 16.39
N THR A 164 -12.90 -3.96 16.65
CA THR A 164 -12.34 -4.03 18.01
C THR A 164 -11.16 -3.07 18.13
#